data_AF-A0A7X6WRX9-F1
#
_entry.id   AF-A0A7X6WRX9-F1
#
_cell.length_a   1.000
_cell.length_b   1.000
_cell.length_c   1.000
_cell.angle_alpha   90.00
_cell.angle_beta   90.00
_cell.angle_gamma   90.00
#
_symmetry.space_group_name_H-M   'P 1'
#
loop_
_entity.id
_entity.type
_entity.pdbx_description
1 polymer ?
#
loop_
_entity_poly.entity_id
_entity_poly.type
_entity_poly.pdbx_seq_one_letter_code
_entity_poly.pdbx_strand_id
1 'polypeptide(L)' 'RAPGSIGSAFPEHVLKGKKMAGRMGGENFTVKNLRVALVDKDKNLLGLRGAVPGVVGRLVQVTIK' A
#
# COMPACT_ATOMS: atom_id res chain seq x y z
N ARG A 1 -19.50 -5.41 13.76
CA ARG A 1 -18.81 -4.37 14.58
C ARG A 1 -19.08 -3.02 13.94
N ALA A 2 -19.56 -2.03 14.69
CA ALA A 2 -20.01 -0.73 14.14
C ALA A 2 -18.88 0.34 14.19
N PRO A 3 -18.84 1.30 13.24
CA PRO A 3 -17.76 2.30 13.12
C PRO A 3 -17.78 3.45 14.15
N GLY A 4 -18.60 3.38 15.20
CA GLY A 4 -18.69 4.41 16.24
C GLY A 4 -19.35 5.70 15.76
N SER A 5 -19.24 6.76 16.56
CA SER A 5 -19.82 8.08 16.23
C SER A 5 -19.05 8.77 15.09
N ILE A 6 -19.80 9.45 14.21
CA ILE A 6 -19.31 10.06 12.97
C ILE A 6 -19.20 11.58 13.04
N GLY A 7 -19.75 12.24 14.07
CA GLY A 7 -19.84 13.71 14.15
C GLY A 7 -19.88 14.25 15.58
N SER A 8 -19.78 15.58 15.67
CA SER A 8 -19.86 16.40 16.89
C SER A 8 -20.96 17.46 16.73
N ALA A 9 -21.42 18.07 17.83
CA ALA A 9 -22.53 19.04 17.84
C ALA A 9 -22.32 20.28 16.94
N PHE A 10 -21.07 20.62 16.63
CA PHE A 10 -20.67 21.64 15.65
C PHE A 10 -19.48 21.02 14.90
N PRO A 11 -19.45 20.89 13.56
CA PRO A 11 -20.33 21.39 12.48
C PRO A 11 -21.56 20.49 12.18
N GLU A 12 -22.61 21.05 11.56
CA GLU A 12 -23.85 20.34 11.15
C GLU A 12 -23.67 19.37 9.94
N HIS A 13 -22.45 18.89 9.71
CA HIS A 13 -22.18 17.89 8.68
C HIS A 13 -20.97 17.05 9.09
N VAL A 14 -20.82 15.87 8.46
CA VAL A 14 -19.67 15.00 8.70
C VAL A 14 -18.44 15.57 8.00
N LEU A 15 -17.32 15.66 8.72
CA LEU A 15 -16.04 16.11 8.19
C LEU A 15 -15.60 15.24 7.00
N LYS A 16 -15.26 15.88 5.88
CA LYS A 16 -14.73 15.20 4.69
C LYS A 16 -13.44 14.45 5.06
N GLY A 17 -13.30 13.21 4.56
CA GLY A 17 -12.16 12.35 4.86
C GLY A 17 -12.33 11.46 6.11
N LYS A 18 -13.47 11.51 6.80
CA LYS A 18 -13.78 10.53 7.85
C LYS A 18 -13.85 9.13 7.24
N LYS A 19 -12.95 8.24 7.68
CA LYS A 19 -12.90 6.84 7.21
C LYS A 19 -14.13 6.08 7.67
N MET A 20 -14.85 5.49 6.73
CA MET A 20 -16.00 4.60 6.95
C MET A 20 -15.82 3.31 6.16
N ALA A 21 -16.78 2.38 6.27
CA ALA A 21 -16.76 1.14 5.51
C ALA A 21 -16.70 1.42 3.99
N GLY A 22 -15.92 0.62 3.27
CA GLY A 22 -15.72 0.75 1.84
C GLY A 22 -14.85 -0.40 1.31
N ARG A 23 -14.64 -0.42 -0.01
CA ARG A 23 -13.74 -1.39 -0.64
C ARG A 23 -12.29 -1.05 -0.29
N MET A 24 -11.57 -2.00 0.30
CA MET A 24 -10.14 -1.87 0.59
C MET A 24 -9.31 -2.51 -0.52
N GLY A 25 -8.16 -1.90 -0.83
CA GLY A 25 -7.21 -2.41 -1.82
C GLY A 25 -7.54 -2.03 -3.27
N GLY A 26 -6.69 -2.46 -4.20
CA GLY A 26 -6.78 -2.09 -5.63
C GLY A 26 -6.02 -0.82 -6.00
N GLU A 27 -5.47 -0.11 -5.02
CA GLU A 27 -4.58 1.02 -5.22
C GLU A 27 -3.13 0.56 -5.40
N ASN A 28 -2.36 1.30 -6.21
CA ASN A 28 -0.93 1.08 -6.36
C ASN A 28 -0.19 1.70 -5.16
N PHE A 29 0.58 0.88 -4.46
CA PHE A 29 1.39 1.30 -3.31
C PHE A 29 2.88 1.01 -3.53
N THR A 30 3.74 1.91 -3.07
CA THR A 30 5.20 1.77 -3.19
C THR A 30 5.86 1.77 -1.83
N VAL A 31 6.69 0.75 -1.56
CA VAL A 31 7.55 0.70 -0.38
C VAL A 31 8.89 1.36 -0.73
N LYS A 32 9.28 2.36 0.06
CA LYS A 32 10.55 3.07 -0.12
C LYS A 32 11.68 2.39 0.66
N ASN A 33 12.92 2.62 0.23
CA ASN A 33 14.14 2.22 0.93
C ASN A 33 14.34 0.70 1.11
N LEU A 34 13.85 -0.11 0.17
CA LEU A 34 14.17 -1.54 0.11
C LEU A 34 15.62 -1.72 -0.36
N ARG A 35 16.35 -2.63 0.29
CA ARG A 35 17.74 -2.97 -0.10
C ARG A 35 17.72 -4.12 -1.09
N VAL A 36 18.48 -4.01 -2.17
CA VAL A 36 18.73 -5.11 -3.10
C VAL A 36 19.76 -6.04 -2.46
N ALA A 37 19.38 -7.30 -2.24
CA ALA A 37 20.24 -8.29 -1.61
C ALA A 37 21.00 -9.15 -2.64
N LEU A 38 20.38 -9.43 -3.78
CA LEU A 38 20.94 -10.35 -4.77
C LEU A 38 20.50 -9.95 -6.18
N VAL A 39 21.43 -9.99 -7.13
CA VAL A 39 21.18 -9.74 -8.55
C VAL A 39 21.87 -10.85 -9.34
N ASP A 40 21.12 -11.87 -9.74
CA ASP A 40 21.62 -12.94 -10.60
C ASP A 40 21.16 -12.68 -12.03
N LYS A 41 22.06 -12.16 -12.87
CA LYS A 41 21.77 -11.90 -14.29
C LYS A 41 21.54 -13.18 -15.08
N ASP A 42 22.26 -14.26 -14.76
CA ASP A 42 22.17 -15.53 -15.51
C ASP A 42 20.82 -16.22 -15.32
N LYS A 43 20.20 -16.05 -14.15
CA LYS A 43 18.90 -16.63 -13.80
C LYS A 43 17.74 -15.62 -13.91
N ASN A 44 18.03 -14.37 -14.30
CA ASN A 44 17.09 -13.24 -14.28
C ASN A 44 16.38 -13.07 -12.93
N LEU A 45 17.11 -13.25 -11.81
CA LEU A 45 16.56 -13.14 -10.46
C LEU A 45 17.02 -11.84 -9.80
N LEU A 46 16.07 -11.17 -9.15
CA LEU A 46 16.30 -9.98 -8.32
C LEU A 46 15.78 -10.25 -6.91
N GLY A 47 16.68 -10.34 -5.95
CA GLY A 47 16.37 -10.50 -4.53
C GLY A 47 16.26 -9.14 -3.84
N LEU A 48 15.08 -8.81 -3.32
CA LEU A 48 14.83 -7.63 -2.50
C LEU A 48 14.70 -8.03 -1.03
N ARG A 49 15.37 -7.31 -0.13
CA ARG A 49 15.22 -7.48 1.32
C ARG A 49 14.06 -6.63 1.80
N GLY A 50 12.88 -7.25 1.94
CA GLY A 50 11.70 -6.64 2.56
C GLY A 50 10.39 -7.10 1.94
N ALA A 51 9.31 -6.36 2.23
CA ALA A 51 7.98 -6.65 1.72
C ALA A 51 7.76 -6.03 0.33
N VAL A 52 7.34 -6.85 -0.63
CA VAL A 52 6.92 -6.39 -1.95
C VAL A 52 5.40 -6.16 -1.92
N PRO A 53 4.92 -4.97 -2.29
CA PRO A 53 3.48 -4.70 -2.34
C PRO A 53 2.83 -5.46 -3.49
N GLY A 54 1.68 -6.08 -3.22
CA GLY A 54 0.91 -6.83 -4.21
C GLY A 54 0.91 -8.34 -3.95
N VAL A 55 0.27 -9.06 -4.86
CA VAL A 55 0.19 -10.54 -4.84
C VAL A 55 1.21 -11.13 -5.80
N VAL A 56 1.62 -12.37 -5.53
CA VAL A 56 2.56 -13.11 -6.38
C VAL A 56 2.00 -13.21 -7.81
N GLY A 57 2.86 -12.99 -8.81
CA GLY A 57 2.48 -13.08 -10.24
C GLY A 57 1.94 -11.79 -10.86
N ARG A 58 1.82 -10.69 -10.11
CA ARG A 58 1.53 -9.36 -10.68
C ARG A 58 2.80 -8.60 -11.04
N LEU A 59 2.66 -7.67 -11.97
CA LEU A 59 3.72 -6.74 -12.36
C LEU A 59 4.12 -5.85 -11.16
N VAL A 60 5.42 -5.72 -10.95
CA VAL A 60 6.02 -4.86 -9.93
C VAL A 60 7.01 -3.94 -10.64
N GLN A 61 6.93 -2.63 -10.35
CA GLN A 61 7.88 -1.64 -10.83
C GLN A 61 8.93 -1.37 -9.76
N VAL A 62 10.20 -1.56 -10.10
CA VAL A 62 11.34 -1.21 -9.25
C VAL A 62 12.00 0.03 -9.84
N THR A 63 12.12 1.09 -9.05
CA THR A 63 12.79 2.34 -9.46
C THR A 63 13.92 2.63 -8.49
N ILE A 64 15.12 2.83 -9.04
CA ILE A 64 16.28 3.31 -8.30
C ILE A 64 16.27 4.83 -8.46
N LYS A 65 16.18 5.55 -7.35
CA LYS A 65 16.34 7.00 -7.29
C LYS A 65 17.62 7.33 -6.55
#